data_AF-A0A8H7LAS1-F1
#
_entry.id   AF-A0A8H7LAS1-F1
#
_cell.length_a   1.000
_cell.length_b   1.000
_cell.length_c   1.000
_cell.angle_alpha   90.00
_cell.angle_beta   90.00
_cell.angle_gamma   90.00
#
_symmetry.space_group_name_H-M   'P 1'
#
loop_
_entity.id
_entity.type
_entity.pdbx_description
1 polymer ?
#
loop_
_entity_poly.entity_id
_entity_poly.type
_entity_poly.pdbx_seq_one_letter_code
_entity_poly.pdbx_strand_id
1 'polypeptide(L)'
;MNQSDSLEKGNTYTDVVMGGDEAELARMAVFTLMVGLSMAEVCSAHPTSGGPYFWSAMLSKPKDAPVASWITVCTFGTDYVPTPARTIGIYAAILVSQGLINTFGVHILKYLNNISVGWHALGTFSLAVAILAKAPTHQSGSFVFTTFIDQTGLDGVGWGARASHAYVAITGLLMAQYTLTGFDASAHMCEETSNAAMAGSVGIVTAIGMSSLLGFFLLLAVLFSIQDVTGTINSATGQPIAQVFLDTVGENGAIVLMTIVIGAMYFCGTFSVTSNSRMMYAFARDGAIPQFFHKVDEKRQSPIRTVWLACTLSFLLGLPSLGSAVAFSAATSIATIGLYISYGIPIALRVIYRKDFVRGPFHLGKLSYPIAFMSVAWIGFISIAFMLPTINPVNSQTLNYAVVAVGIVIFYSVGFWAFIGPIRQIQADPVESSPADSSPADASEDKLS
;
A
#
# COMPACT_ATOMS: atom_id res chain seq x y z
N MET A 1 -27.48 -9.24 29.91
CA MET A 1 -26.02 -9.44 29.81
C MET A 1 -25.50 -8.46 28.77
N ASN A 2 -24.32 -7.87 28.96
CA ASN A 2 -24.11 -6.44 28.64
C ASN A 2 -24.02 -6.09 27.15
N GLN A 3 -24.57 -4.91 26.82
CA GLN A 3 -24.51 -4.24 25.52
C GLN A 3 -23.11 -3.67 25.17
N SER A 4 -22.11 -3.85 26.03
CA SER A 4 -20.72 -3.41 25.83
C SER A 4 -19.96 -4.27 24.83
N ASP A 5 -20.21 -5.58 24.83
CA ASP A 5 -19.31 -6.57 24.22
C ASP A 5 -19.57 -6.75 22.71
N SER A 6 -20.64 -6.13 22.18
CA SER A 6 -20.97 -6.12 20.76
C SER A 6 -20.26 -5.02 19.96
N LEU A 7 -19.56 -4.10 20.63
CA LEU A 7 -18.90 -2.94 19.97
C LEU A 7 -17.43 -3.17 19.59
N GLU A 8 -16.76 -4.21 20.10
CA GLU A 8 -15.34 -4.50 19.80
C GLU A 8 -15.12 -5.34 18.51
N LYS A 9 -16.17 -5.84 17.86
CA LYS A 9 -16.05 -6.88 16.80
C LYS A 9 -16.09 -6.38 15.34
N GLY A 10 -16.11 -5.07 15.09
CA GLY A 10 -16.20 -4.52 13.72
C GLY A 10 -14.96 -3.70 13.30
N ASN A 11 -14.10 -4.29 12.45
CA ASN A 11 -13.07 -3.71 11.54
C ASN A 11 -12.12 -4.89 11.15
N THR A 12 -11.85 -5.25 9.87
CA THR A 12 -11.12 -4.57 8.77
C THR A 12 -11.41 -5.31 7.43
N TYR A 13 -11.46 -4.69 6.24
CA TYR A 13 -12.12 -5.31 5.06
C TYR A 13 -11.35 -5.08 3.69
N THR A 14 -10.51 -6.01 3.10
CA THR A 14 -10.04 -6.13 1.61
C THR A 14 -9.06 -7.30 1.16
N ASP A 15 -9.05 -7.79 -0.12
CA ASP A 15 -8.75 -9.20 -0.62
C ASP A 15 -7.62 -9.55 -1.66
N VAL A 16 -7.21 -10.87 -1.78
CA VAL A 16 -6.12 -11.51 -2.63
C VAL A 16 -6.08 -13.08 -2.88
N VAL A 17 -5.56 -13.72 -3.97
CA VAL A 17 -5.49 -15.22 -4.23
C VAL A 17 -4.32 -15.84 -5.14
N MET A 18 -3.98 -17.16 -5.22
CA MET A 18 -3.04 -17.77 -6.24
C MET A 18 -3.42 -19.21 -6.70
N GLY A 19 -2.82 -19.94 -7.68
CA GLY A 19 -1.55 -19.81 -8.49
C GLY A 19 -1.34 -20.90 -9.58
N GLY A 20 -0.10 -21.07 -10.11
CA GLY A 20 0.38 -22.07 -11.12
C GLY A 20 1.85 -22.49 -10.88
N ASP A 21 2.65 -23.19 -11.73
CA ASP A 21 2.53 -23.75 -13.11
C ASP A 21 3.42 -25.03 -13.32
N GLU A 22 3.25 -25.81 -14.41
CA GLU A 22 3.70 -27.22 -14.49
C GLU A 22 5.20 -27.50 -14.74
N ALA A 23 5.99 -26.60 -15.34
CA ALA A 23 7.45 -26.83 -15.50
C ALA A 23 8.25 -26.56 -14.20
N GLU A 24 7.63 -25.90 -13.22
CA GLU A 24 8.09 -25.90 -11.84
C GLU A 24 7.69 -27.21 -11.14
N LEU A 25 6.49 -27.74 -11.42
CA LEU A 25 5.93 -28.94 -10.78
C LEU A 25 6.87 -30.16 -10.81
N ALA A 26 7.66 -30.37 -11.87
CA ALA A 26 8.62 -31.49 -11.93
C ALA A 26 9.89 -31.27 -11.08
N ARG A 27 10.38 -30.02 -10.95
CA ARG A 27 11.52 -29.68 -10.08
C ARG A 27 11.08 -29.57 -8.63
N MET A 28 9.90 -28.96 -8.39
CA MET A 28 9.20 -29.05 -7.12
C MET A 28 8.98 -30.50 -6.75
N ALA A 29 8.47 -31.38 -7.61
CA ALA A 29 8.24 -32.79 -7.26
C ALA A 29 9.49 -33.49 -6.72
N VAL A 30 10.70 -33.20 -7.23
CA VAL A 30 11.94 -33.74 -6.66
C VAL A 30 12.25 -33.14 -5.28
N PHE A 31 12.19 -31.82 -5.11
CA PHE A 31 12.44 -31.19 -3.79
C PHE A 31 11.33 -31.48 -2.76
N THR A 32 10.07 -31.55 -3.19
CA THR A 32 8.89 -31.95 -2.43
C THR A 32 8.93 -33.44 -2.09
N LEU A 33 9.51 -34.31 -2.93
CA LEU A 33 9.79 -35.69 -2.57
C LEU A 33 10.90 -35.79 -1.51
N MET A 34 11.95 -34.96 -1.60
CA MET A 34 12.96 -34.87 -0.52
C MET A 34 12.35 -34.39 0.79
N VAL A 35 11.53 -33.34 0.78
CA VAL A 35 10.75 -32.87 1.94
C VAL A 35 9.81 -33.98 2.44
N GLY A 36 9.11 -34.66 1.54
CA GLY A 36 8.21 -35.77 1.87
C GLY A 36 8.93 -36.96 2.52
N LEU A 37 10.15 -37.28 2.09
CA LEU A 37 11.00 -38.30 2.71
C LEU A 37 11.46 -37.89 4.10
N SER A 38 11.93 -36.64 4.28
CA SER A 38 12.29 -36.12 5.61
C SER A 38 11.08 -36.05 6.56
N MET A 39 9.90 -35.69 6.05
CA MET A 39 8.66 -35.69 6.83
C MET A 39 8.15 -37.11 7.12
N ALA A 40 8.38 -38.07 6.23
CA ALA A 40 8.08 -39.48 6.47
C ALA A 40 8.98 -40.09 7.57
N GLU A 41 10.26 -39.70 7.62
CA GLU A 41 11.17 -40.08 8.70
C GLU A 41 10.71 -39.51 10.06
N VAL A 42 10.36 -38.22 10.10
CA VAL A 42 9.80 -37.57 11.31
C VAL A 42 8.46 -38.18 11.73
N CYS A 43 7.57 -38.49 10.77
CA CYS A 43 6.30 -39.17 11.01
C CYS A 43 6.51 -40.61 11.54
N SER A 44 7.51 -41.32 11.02
CA SER A 44 7.88 -42.67 11.49
C SER A 44 8.45 -42.64 12.92
N ALA A 45 9.23 -41.61 13.28
CA ALA A 45 9.75 -41.43 14.62
C ALA A 45 8.67 -41.00 15.63
N HIS A 46 7.67 -40.23 15.18
CA HIS A 46 6.62 -39.65 16.02
C HIS A 46 5.22 -39.80 15.39
N PRO A 47 4.68 -41.02 15.28
CA PRO A 47 3.39 -41.28 14.62
C PRO A 47 2.22 -40.82 15.50
N THR A 48 1.78 -39.57 15.32
CA THR A 48 0.65 -38.99 16.06
C THR A 48 -0.26 -38.18 15.14
N SER A 49 -1.52 -37.98 15.55
CA SER A 49 -2.53 -37.22 14.81
C SER A 49 -2.28 -35.70 14.77
N GLY A 50 -1.24 -35.19 15.45
CA GLY A 50 -0.96 -33.75 15.52
C GLY A 50 -0.05 -33.19 14.42
N GLY A 51 0.46 -34.03 13.52
CA GLY A 51 1.19 -33.61 12.30
C GLY A 51 2.35 -32.64 12.54
N PRO A 52 2.63 -31.70 11.61
CA PRO A 52 3.76 -30.77 11.69
C PRO A 52 3.78 -29.89 12.94
N TYR A 53 2.62 -29.51 13.49
CA TYR A 53 2.52 -28.78 14.77
C TYR A 53 3.09 -29.58 15.93
N PHE A 54 2.74 -30.87 16.01
CA PHE A 54 3.22 -31.75 17.06
C PHE A 54 4.70 -32.11 16.85
N TRP A 55 5.11 -32.37 15.62
CA TRP A 55 6.51 -32.67 15.30
C TRP A 55 7.44 -31.47 15.58
N SER A 56 7.03 -30.26 15.23
CA SER A 56 7.78 -29.04 15.57
C SER A 56 7.83 -28.76 17.07
N ALA A 57 6.79 -29.13 17.83
CA ALA A 57 6.82 -29.12 19.30
C ALA A 57 7.89 -30.09 19.85
N MET A 58 7.85 -31.33 19.35
CA MET A 58 8.63 -32.47 19.85
C MET A 58 10.13 -32.37 19.53
N LEU A 59 10.48 -31.85 18.35
CA LEU A 59 11.86 -31.70 17.88
C LEU A 59 12.53 -30.42 18.41
N SER A 60 11.76 -29.45 18.90
CA SER A 60 12.26 -28.20 19.46
C SER A 60 12.62 -28.34 20.94
N LYS A 61 13.57 -27.51 21.41
CA LYS A 61 13.85 -27.42 22.85
C LYS A 61 12.61 -26.91 23.59
N PRO A 62 12.31 -27.32 24.84
CA PRO A 62 11.06 -26.97 25.52
C PRO A 62 10.72 -25.47 25.62
N LYS A 63 11.74 -24.59 25.62
CA LYS A 63 11.57 -23.13 25.60
C LYS A 63 11.19 -22.54 24.22
N ASP A 64 11.56 -23.24 23.16
CA ASP A 64 11.40 -22.81 21.75
C ASP A 64 10.22 -23.54 21.08
N ALA A 65 9.84 -24.71 21.61
CA ALA A 65 8.71 -25.52 21.15
C ALA A 65 7.39 -24.73 21.02
N PRO A 66 6.97 -23.87 21.98
CA PRO A 66 5.77 -23.06 21.81
C PRO A 66 5.83 -22.18 20.55
N VAL A 67 7.00 -21.60 20.23
CA VAL A 67 7.17 -20.69 19.08
C VAL A 67 7.24 -21.46 17.76
N ALA A 68 7.97 -22.58 17.72
CA ALA A 68 8.06 -23.44 16.54
C ALA A 68 6.69 -24.05 16.18
N SER A 69 5.94 -24.51 17.19
CA SER A 69 4.55 -24.94 17.06
C SER A 69 3.62 -23.81 16.62
N TRP A 70 3.78 -22.60 17.18
CA TRP A 70 2.94 -21.44 16.87
C TRP A 70 3.07 -21.02 15.40
N ILE A 71 4.31 -20.93 14.90
CA ILE A 71 4.58 -20.60 13.48
C ILE A 71 3.93 -21.64 12.55
N THR A 72 3.83 -22.89 12.98
CA THR A 72 3.22 -23.99 12.21
C THR A 72 1.67 -23.94 12.22
N VAL A 73 1.06 -23.20 13.16
CA VAL A 73 -0.40 -23.17 13.42
C VAL A 73 -1.09 -21.85 13.02
N CYS A 74 -0.37 -20.83 12.58
CA CYS A 74 -0.96 -19.56 12.09
C CYS A 74 -1.68 -19.67 10.72
N THR A 75 -2.36 -20.79 10.49
CA THR A 75 -2.74 -21.36 9.20
C THR A 75 -4.27 -21.63 9.23
N PHE A 76 -5.04 -20.59 9.62
CA PHE A 76 -6.50 -20.55 9.91
C PHE A 76 -7.00 -21.58 10.97
N GLY A 77 -8.26 -21.45 11.40
CA GLY A 77 -8.89 -22.40 12.33
C GLY A 77 -8.53 -22.30 13.82
N THR A 78 -8.24 -21.10 14.36
CA THR A 78 -7.90 -20.93 15.80
C THR A 78 -8.81 -19.95 16.54
N ASP A 79 -9.01 -20.17 17.85
CA ASP A 79 -9.63 -19.23 18.80
C ASP A 79 -8.75 -17.98 19.08
N TYR A 80 -7.88 -17.61 18.14
CA TYR A 80 -6.98 -16.48 18.30
C TYR A 80 -7.76 -15.16 18.21
N VAL A 81 -8.03 -14.58 19.37
CA VAL A 81 -8.53 -13.20 19.44
C VAL A 81 -7.38 -12.21 19.21
N PRO A 82 -7.40 -11.40 18.15
CA PRO A 82 -6.45 -10.31 17.97
C PRO A 82 -6.78 -9.22 19.00
N THR A 83 -5.85 -8.97 19.93
CA THR A 83 -5.99 -7.86 20.90
C THR A 83 -5.16 -6.67 20.42
N PRO A 84 -5.54 -5.41 20.74
CA PRO A 84 -4.79 -4.22 20.32
C PRO A 84 -3.29 -4.29 20.66
N ALA A 85 -2.96 -4.84 21.84
CA ALA A 85 -1.57 -5.05 22.27
C ALA A 85 -0.81 -6.09 21.42
N ARG A 86 -1.48 -7.14 20.92
CA ARG A 86 -0.87 -8.10 19.98
C ARG A 86 -0.69 -7.48 18.60
N THR A 87 -1.69 -6.75 18.11
CA THR A 87 -1.65 -6.06 16.81
C THR A 87 -0.51 -5.03 16.76
N ILE A 88 -0.36 -4.18 17.79
CA ILE A 88 0.74 -3.21 17.83
C ILE A 88 2.12 -3.89 17.97
N GLY A 89 2.19 -5.05 18.64
CA GLY A 89 3.42 -5.84 18.77
C GLY A 89 3.86 -6.46 17.44
N ILE A 90 2.91 -7.00 16.67
CA ILE A 90 3.16 -7.51 15.30
C ILE A 90 3.55 -6.36 14.38
N TYR A 91 2.87 -5.21 14.46
CA TYR A 91 3.22 -4.00 13.73
C TYR A 91 4.65 -3.51 14.03
N ALA A 92 5.06 -3.50 15.30
CA ALA A 92 6.43 -3.18 15.71
C ALA A 92 7.44 -4.16 15.11
N ALA A 93 7.16 -5.46 15.15
CA ALA A 93 8.05 -6.49 14.60
C ALA A 93 8.23 -6.34 13.08
N ILE A 94 7.14 -6.06 12.35
CA ILE A 94 7.15 -5.80 10.90
C ILE A 94 7.92 -4.50 10.58
N LEU A 95 7.69 -3.41 11.32
CA LEU A 95 8.45 -2.16 11.12
C LEU A 95 9.95 -2.35 11.40
N VAL A 96 10.31 -3.13 12.42
CA VAL A 96 11.70 -3.47 12.74
C VAL A 96 12.31 -4.31 11.61
N SER A 97 11.64 -5.33 11.09
CA SER A 97 12.18 -6.14 10.00
C SER A 97 12.31 -5.33 8.69
N GLN A 98 11.36 -4.46 8.37
CA GLN A 98 11.43 -3.52 7.24
C GLN A 98 12.59 -2.52 7.41
N GLY A 99 12.80 -1.99 8.62
CA GLY A 99 13.93 -1.11 8.96
C GLY A 99 15.28 -1.82 8.89
N LEU A 100 15.36 -3.09 9.31
CA LEU A 100 16.56 -3.92 9.17
C LEU A 100 16.88 -4.21 7.70
N ILE A 101 15.89 -4.55 6.86
CA ILE A 101 16.06 -4.73 5.41
C ILE A 101 16.58 -3.42 4.78
N ASN A 102 16.00 -2.27 5.14
CA ASN A 102 16.45 -0.96 4.65
C ASN A 102 17.81 -0.50 5.20
N THR A 103 18.26 -1.07 6.31
CA THR A 103 19.58 -0.80 6.92
C THR A 103 20.68 -1.67 6.29
N PHE A 104 20.46 -2.98 6.20
CA PHE A 104 21.49 -3.97 5.84
C PHE A 104 21.34 -4.53 4.42
N GLY A 105 20.12 -4.56 3.90
CA GLY A 105 19.77 -5.22 2.64
C GLY A 105 19.85 -4.33 1.40
N VAL A 106 20.56 -3.20 1.41
CA VAL A 106 20.54 -2.21 0.31
C VAL A 106 20.91 -2.83 -1.05
N HIS A 107 21.96 -3.65 -1.10
CA HIS A 107 22.34 -4.43 -2.30
C HIS A 107 21.29 -5.48 -2.70
N ILE A 108 20.48 -5.94 -1.74
CA ILE A 108 19.43 -6.95 -1.90
C ILE A 108 18.07 -6.30 -2.27
N LEU A 109 17.85 -5.01 -1.95
CA LEU A 109 16.62 -4.27 -2.27
C LEU A 109 16.27 -4.32 -3.76
N LYS A 110 17.26 -4.28 -4.67
CA LYS A 110 17.05 -4.44 -6.11
C LYS A 110 16.41 -5.79 -6.46
N TYR A 111 16.88 -6.88 -5.84
CA TYR A 111 16.34 -8.22 -6.06
C TYR A 111 14.97 -8.38 -5.40
N LEU A 112 14.80 -7.88 -4.17
CA LEU A 112 13.50 -7.83 -3.49
C LEU A 112 12.47 -7.00 -4.26
N ASN A 113 12.88 -5.93 -4.95
CA ASN A 113 11.99 -5.13 -5.78
C ASN A 113 11.48 -5.92 -6.98
N ASN A 114 12.36 -6.65 -7.68
CA ASN A 114 11.96 -7.50 -8.79
C ASN A 114 11.05 -8.65 -8.33
N ILE A 115 11.36 -9.27 -7.18
CA ILE A 115 10.51 -10.28 -6.54
C ILE A 115 9.15 -9.68 -6.16
N SER A 116 9.12 -8.49 -5.57
CA SER A 116 7.92 -7.75 -5.21
C SER A 116 7.04 -7.45 -6.42
N VAL A 117 7.60 -6.92 -7.51
CA VAL A 117 6.86 -6.69 -8.77
C VAL A 117 6.27 -7.99 -9.29
N GLY A 118 7.04 -9.09 -9.28
CA GLY A 118 6.54 -10.42 -9.61
C GLY A 118 5.42 -10.89 -8.68
N TRP A 119 5.59 -10.75 -7.36
CA TRP A 119 4.61 -11.11 -6.34
C TRP A 119 3.32 -10.31 -6.45
N HIS A 120 3.39 -9.01 -6.73
CA HIS A 120 2.22 -8.18 -6.95
C HIS A 120 1.55 -8.49 -8.29
N ALA A 121 2.29 -8.72 -9.38
CA ALA A 121 1.68 -8.97 -10.70
C ALA A 121 1.16 -10.42 -10.85
N LEU A 122 2.04 -11.41 -10.62
CA LEU A 122 1.67 -12.84 -10.66
C LEU A 122 0.71 -13.17 -9.54
N GLY A 123 0.90 -12.58 -8.35
CA GLY A 123 -0.14 -12.51 -7.34
C GLY A 123 -1.41 -11.97 -7.98
N THR A 124 -1.56 -10.65 -8.19
CA THR A 124 -2.82 -10.01 -8.66
C THR A 124 -3.57 -10.76 -9.77
N PHE A 125 -2.84 -11.26 -10.77
CA PHE A 125 -3.42 -12.12 -11.80
C PHE A 125 -3.99 -13.43 -11.24
N SER A 126 -3.14 -14.20 -10.55
CA SER A 126 -3.53 -15.46 -9.94
C SER A 126 -4.61 -15.25 -8.86
N LEU A 127 -4.72 -14.03 -8.28
CA LEU A 127 -5.78 -13.62 -7.38
C LEU A 127 -7.14 -13.60 -8.10
N ALA A 128 -7.22 -13.06 -9.32
CA ALA A 128 -8.46 -13.15 -10.07
C ALA A 128 -8.83 -14.63 -10.38
N VAL A 129 -7.83 -15.47 -10.68
CA VAL A 129 -8.05 -16.83 -11.18
C VAL A 129 -8.67 -17.77 -10.15
N ALA A 130 -8.07 -18.02 -8.99
CA ALA A 130 -8.53 -19.17 -8.18
C ALA A 130 -9.89 -18.96 -7.51
N ILE A 131 -10.30 -17.71 -7.22
CA ILE A 131 -11.68 -17.43 -6.74
C ILE A 131 -12.70 -17.57 -7.85
N LEU A 132 -12.41 -17.09 -9.07
CA LEU A 132 -13.31 -17.30 -10.20
C LEU A 132 -13.42 -18.79 -10.57
N ALA A 133 -12.32 -19.54 -10.47
CA ALA A 133 -12.28 -20.96 -10.82
C ALA A 133 -12.85 -21.90 -9.74
N LYS A 134 -12.96 -21.47 -8.48
CA LYS A 134 -13.47 -22.30 -7.37
C LYS A 134 -14.80 -21.85 -6.78
N ALA A 135 -15.20 -20.59 -6.98
CA ALA A 135 -16.50 -20.09 -6.54
C ALA A 135 -17.64 -21.07 -6.94
N PRO A 136 -18.41 -21.57 -5.96
CA PRO A 136 -19.53 -22.48 -6.23
C PRO A 136 -20.57 -21.90 -7.20
N THR A 137 -20.78 -20.58 -7.15
CA THR A 137 -21.64 -19.82 -8.05
C THR A 137 -21.01 -18.47 -8.40
N HIS A 138 -21.41 -17.88 -9.53
CA HIS A 138 -21.03 -16.52 -9.88
C HIS A 138 -22.25 -15.59 -9.86
N GLN A 139 -22.05 -14.39 -9.34
CA GLN A 139 -23.07 -13.35 -9.35
C GLN A 139 -23.41 -12.89 -10.78
N SER A 140 -24.63 -12.38 -10.99
CA SER A 140 -25.00 -11.86 -12.31
C SER A 140 -24.29 -10.54 -12.63
N GLY A 141 -24.06 -10.25 -13.92
CA GLY A 141 -23.53 -8.94 -14.33
C GLY A 141 -24.42 -7.77 -13.89
N SER A 142 -25.75 -7.96 -13.84
CA SER A 142 -26.65 -6.96 -13.26
C SER A 142 -26.35 -6.77 -11.77
N PHE A 143 -26.15 -7.85 -11.00
CA PHE A 143 -25.80 -7.72 -9.59
C PHE A 143 -24.53 -6.89 -9.41
N VAL A 144 -23.45 -7.24 -10.11
CA VAL A 144 -22.14 -6.59 -9.97
C VAL A 144 -22.13 -5.12 -10.41
N PHE A 145 -22.84 -4.75 -11.48
CA PHE A 145 -22.81 -3.39 -12.03
C PHE A 145 -23.98 -2.49 -11.63
N THR A 146 -25.08 -3.02 -11.07
CA THR A 146 -26.27 -2.22 -10.73
C THR A 146 -26.74 -2.32 -9.28
N THR A 147 -26.25 -3.28 -8.48
CA THR A 147 -26.64 -3.35 -7.06
C THR A 147 -25.94 -2.27 -6.27
N PHE A 148 -26.71 -1.50 -5.50
CA PHE A 148 -26.19 -0.52 -4.58
C PHE A 148 -26.49 -0.96 -3.14
N ILE A 149 -25.45 -1.14 -2.33
CA ILE A 149 -25.56 -1.59 -0.94
C ILE A 149 -25.01 -0.48 -0.04
N ASP A 150 -25.88 0.11 0.77
CA ASP A 150 -25.49 1.10 1.78
C ASP A 150 -25.30 0.42 3.14
N GLN A 151 -24.05 0.32 3.59
CA GLN A 151 -23.65 -0.20 4.91
C GLN A 151 -23.19 0.92 5.86
N THR A 152 -23.53 2.18 5.59
CA THR A 152 -23.05 3.31 6.40
C THR A 152 -23.86 3.55 7.69
N GLY A 153 -25.04 2.91 7.86
CA GLY A 153 -25.93 3.14 9.00
C GLY A 153 -25.86 2.06 10.08
N LEU A 154 -25.25 2.37 11.22
CA LEU A 154 -25.23 1.49 12.41
C LEU A 154 -26.61 1.27 13.04
N ASP A 155 -27.53 2.21 12.81
CA ASP A 155 -28.93 2.18 13.24
C ASP A 155 -29.87 1.59 12.16
N GLY A 156 -29.30 1.01 11.10
CA GLY A 156 -30.04 0.51 9.94
C GLY A 156 -30.48 1.60 8.95
N VAL A 157 -30.15 2.88 9.20
CA VAL A 157 -30.51 4.00 8.31
C VAL A 157 -29.25 4.73 7.85
N GLY A 158 -28.69 4.29 6.72
CA GLY A 158 -27.46 4.86 6.16
C GLY A 158 -27.60 6.24 5.52
N TRP A 159 -26.45 6.80 5.13
CA TRP A 159 -26.31 8.07 4.43
C TRP A 159 -26.99 8.10 3.06
N GLY A 160 -27.26 6.95 2.44
CA GLY A 160 -28.02 6.83 1.21
C GLY A 160 -29.45 7.35 1.37
N ALA A 161 -30.08 7.01 2.50
CA ALA A 161 -31.42 7.48 2.87
C ALA A 161 -31.40 8.87 3.54
N ARG A 162 -30.35 9.21 4.32
CA ARG A 162 -30.27 10.47 5.09
C ARG A 162 -29.75 11.67 4.30
N ALA A 163 -28.91 11.44 3.29
CA ALA A 163 -28.33 12.47 2.44
C ALA A 163 -28.57 12.17 0.96
N SER A 164 -27.89 11.16 0.40
CA SER A 164 -28.12 10.63 -0.95
C SER A 164 -27.22 9.44 -1.25
N HIS A 165 -27.58 8.62 -2.25
CA HIS A 165 -26.67 7.61 -2.81
C HIS A 165 -25.38 8.23 -3.38
N ALA A 166 -25.46 9.48 -3.91
CA ALA A 166 -24.29 10.21 -4.40
C ALA A 166 -23.29 10.56 -3.29
N TYR A 167 -23.78 10.91 -2.10
CA TYR A 167 -22.93 11.12 -0.92
C TYR A 167 -22.16 9.84 -0.57
N VAL A 168 -22.87 8.70 -0.45
CA VAL A 168 -22.27 7.40 -0.13
C VAL A 168 -21.21 7.03 -1.17
N ALA A 169 -21.52 7.16 -2.46
CA ALA A 169 -20.58 6.90 -3.54
C ALA A 169 -19.32 7.76 -3.46
N ILE A 170 -19.47 9.07 -3.21
CA ILE A 170 -18.35 10.01 -3.03
C ILE A 170 -17.51 9.65 -1.80
N THR A 171 -18.12 9.31 -0.67
CA THR A 171 -17.38 8.89 0.53
C THR A 171 -16.69 7.53 0.35
N GLY A 172 -17.26 6.63 -0.45
CA GLY A 172 -16.66 5.33 -0.80
C GLY A 172 -15.39 5.44 -1.65
N LEU A 173 -15.27 6.51 -2.45
CA LEU A 173 -14.05 6.78 -3.24
C LEU A 173 -12.80 6.98 -2.36
N LEU A 174 -12.93 7.28 -1.06
CA LEU A 174 -11.79 7.41 -0.14
C LEU A 174 -10.91 6.14 -0.14
N MET A 175 -11.51 4.95 -0.06
CA MET A 175 -10.75 3.70 -0.04
C MET A 175 -10.11 3.40 -1.39
N ALA A 176 -10.81 3.69 -2.50
CA ALA A 176 -10.24 3.57 -3.84
C ALA A 176 -9.11 4.58 -4.11
N GLN A 177 -9.15 5.75 -3.48
CA GLN A 177 -8.07 6.73 -3.56
C GLN A 177 -6.87 6.30 -2.69
N TYR A 178 -7.10 5.73 -1.51
CA TYR A 178 -6.06 5.21 -0.62
C TYR A 178 -5.20 4.14 -1.31
N THR A 179 -5.82 3.19 -2.03
CA THR A 179 -5.08 2.14 -2.78
C THR A 179 -4.28 2.66 -3.97
N LEU A 180 -4.55 3.88 -4.45
CA LEU A 180 -3.81 4.56 -5.52
C LEU A 180 -2.95 5.72 -4.99
N THR A 181 -2.40 5.59 -3.78
CA THR A 181 -1.38 6.50 -3.21
C THR A 181 0.04 6.02 -3.50
N GLY A 182 1.04 6.89 -3.32
CA GLY A 182 2.47 6.51 -3.34
C GLY A 182 3.08 6.26 -4.72
N PHE A 183 2.39 6.59 -5.81
CA PHE A 183 2.93 6.50 -7.18
C PHE A 183 4.18 7.38 -7.41
N ASP A 184 4.37 8.41 -6.58
CA ASP A 184 5.55 9.28 -6.58
C ASP A 184 6.80 8.64 -5.96
N ALA A 185 6.71 7.43 -5.39
CA ALA A 185 7.87 6.66 -4.92
C ALA A 185 9.00 6.56 -5.96
N SER A 186 8.63 6.46 -7.24
CA SER A 186 9.57 6.46 -8.37
C SER A 186 10.35 7.78 -8.52
N ALA A 187 9.78 8.92 -8.12
CA ALA A 187 10.45 10.22 -8.16
C ALA A 187 11.54 10.32 -7.08
N HIS A 188 11.28 9.82 -5.87
CA HIS A 188 12.23 9.82 -4.74
C HIS A 188 13.46 8.93 -4.96
N MET A 189 13.45 8.08 -5.99
CA MET A 189 14.53 7.17 -6.37
C MET A 189 15.16 7.52 -7.73
N CYS A 190 14.77 8.63 -8.37
CA CYS A 190 15.25 8.99 -9.72
C CYS A 190 16.77 9.12 -9.82
N GLU A 191 17.44 9.64 -8.79
CA GLU A 191 18.90 9.78 -8.74
C GLU A 191 19.63 8.41 -8.82
N GLU A 192 18.96 7.31 -8.45
CA GLU A 192 19.47 5.94 -8.52
C GLU A 192 19.12 5.22 -9.85
N THR A 193 18.46 5.90 -10.80
CA THR A 193 17.97 5.32 -12.07
C THR A 193 18.72 5.82 -13.30
N SER A 194 18.86 4.95 -14.32
CA SER A 194 19.28 5.39 -15.65
C SER A 194 18.16 6.20 -16.33
N ASN A 195 18.52 7.30 -17.00
CA ASN A 195 17.58 8.23 -17.64
C ASN A 195 16.56 8.85 -16.66
N ALA A 196 17.04 9.33 -15.50
CA ALA A 196 16.25 9.94 -14.42
C ALA A 196 15.19 10.96 -14.91
N ALA A 197 15.51 11.77 -15.92
CA ALA A 197 14.61 12.79 -16.50
C ALA A 197 13.32 12.21 -17.12
N MET A 198 13.33 10.95 -17.54
CA MET A 198 12.15 10.22 -18.05
C MET A 198 11.69 9.10 -17.11
N ALA A 199 12.61 8.43 -16.42
CA ALA A 199 12.33 7.23 -15.63
C ALA A 199 11.25 7.45 -14.55
N GLY A 200 11.34 8.54 -13.77
CA GLY A 200 10.31 8.88 -12.79
C GLY A 200 8.95 9.20 -13.41
N SER A 201 8.94 10.00 -14.49
CA SER A 201 7.69 10.39 -15.18
C SER A 201 6.97 9.19 -15.78
N VAL A 202 7.72 8.28 -16.43
CA VAL A 202 7.17 7.03 -16.97
C VAL A 202 6.72 6.12 -15.83
N GLY A 203 7.51 5.98 -14.75
CA GLY A 203 7.20 5.18 -13.58
C GLY A 203 5.89 5.57 -12.90
N ILE A 204 5.63 6.88 -12.72
CA ILE A 204 4.35 7.37 -12.18
C ILE A 204 3.17 6.91 -13.06
N VAL A 205 3.26 7.13 -14.39
CA VAL A 205 2.16 6.84 -15.31
C VAL A 205 1.93 5.34 -15.46
N THR A 206 2.98 4.52 -15.55
CA THR A 206 2.85 3.06 -15.66
C THR A 206 2.38 2.43 -14.36
N ALA A 207 2.82 2.92 -13.20
CA ALA A 207 2.32 2.45 -11.90
C ALA A 207 0.82 2.68 -11.75
N ILE A 208 0.33 3.91 -12.02
CA ILE A 208 -1.10 4.23 -11.96
C ILE A 208 -1.89 3.37 -12.96
N GLY A 209 -1.41 3.26 -14.21
CA GLY A 209 -2.09 2.49 -15.25
C GLY A 209 -2.19 0.99 -14.94
N MET A 210 -1.08 0.36 -14.55
CA MET A 210 -1.04 -1.08 -14.25
C MET A 210 -1.80 -1.42 -12.97
N SER A 211 -1.67 -0.63 -11.90
CA SER A 211 -2.42 -0.84 -10.66
C SER A 211 -3.92 -0.65 -10.87
N SER A 212 -4.35 0.33 -11.68
CA SER A 212 -5.76 0.51 -12.03
C SER A 212 -6.31 -0.68 -12.82
N LEU A 213 -5.56 -1.20 -13.79
CA LEU A 213 -5.98 -2.33 -14.61
C LEU A 213 -6.08 -3.64 -13.82
N LEU A 214 -5.01 -3.99 -13.09
CA LEU A 214 -4.95 -5.21 -12.29
C LEU A 214 -5.95 -5.16 -11.11
N GLY A 215 -6.04 -4.02 -10.42
CA GLY A 215 -7.01 -3.80 -9.34
C GLY A 215 -8.46 -3.88 -9.82
N PHE A 216 -8.77 -3.34 -11.01
CA PHE A 216 -10.11 -3.44 -11.59
C PHE A 216 -10.53 -4.89 -11.86
N PHE A 217 -9.65 -5.70 -12.47
CA PHE A 217 -9.97 -7.10 -12.72
C PHE A 217 -10.04 -7.95 -11.43
N LEU A 218 -9.21 -7.65 -10.43
CA LEU A 218 -9.33 -8.27 -9.10
C LEU A 218 -10.68 -7.93 -8.44
N LEU A 219 -11.08 -6.67 -8.46
CA LEU A 219 -12.37 -6.23 -7.89
C LEU A 219 -13.55 -6.91 -8.60
N LEU A 220 -13.51 -7.03 -9.93
CA LEU A 220 -14.53 -7.81 -10.65
C LEU A 220 -14.50 -9.28 -10.22
N ALA A 221 -13.33 -9.91 -10.15
CA ALA A 221 -13.21 -11.31 -9.74
C ALA A 221 -13.79 -11.56 -8.35
N VAL A 222 -13.50 -10.69 -7.37
CA VAL A 222 -14.08 -10.74 -6.02
C VAL A 222 -15.60 -10.55 -6.07
N LEU A 223 -16.10 -9.49 -6.72
CA LEU A 223 -17.54 -9.18 -6.78
C LEU A 223 -18.36 -10.27 -7.48
N PHE A 224 -17.82 -10.88 -8.55
CA PHE A 224 -18.45 -12.02 -9.22
C PHE A 224 -18.42 -13.30 -8.37
N SER A 225 -17.45 -13.44 -7.46
CA SER A 225 -17.26 -14.62 -6.60
C SER A 225 -17.89 -14.52 -5.20
N ILE A 226 -18.61 -13.45 -4.86
CA ILE A 226 -19.36 -13.38 -3.58
C ILE A 226 -20.46 -14.45 -3.56
N GLN A 227 -20.47 -15.32 -2.53
CA GLN A 227 -21.49 -16.36 -2.37
C GLN A 227 -22.69 -15.88 -1.54
N ASP A 228 -22.45 -15.37 -0.32
CA ASP A 228 -23.47 -14.70 0.50
C ASP A 228 -23.01 -13.30 0.91
N VAL A 229 -23.67 -12.28 0.38
CA VAL A 229 -23.46 -10.86 0.71
C VAL A 229 -23.66 -10.59 2.19
N THR A 230 -24.64 -11.24 2.84
CA THR A 230 -24.98 -10.97 4.24
C THR A 230 -23.96 -11.58 5.20
N GLY A 231 -23.58 -12.84 4.98
CA GLY A 231 -22.49 -13.52 5.68
C GLY A 231 -21.12 -12.88 5.43
N THR A 232 -20.88 -12.40 4.20
CA THR A 232 -19.70 -11.60 3.84
C THR A 232 -19.61 -10.32 4.69
N ILE A 233 -20.68 -9.52 4.73
CA ILE A 233 -20.71 -8.24 5.48
C ILE A 233 -20.67 -8.47 6.99
N ASN A 234 -21.29 -9.53 7.50
CA ASN A 234 -21.36 -9.85 8.92
C ASN A 234 -20.35 -10.94 9.34
N SER A 235 -19.24 -11.10 8.61
CA SER A 235 -18.31 -12.20 8.81
C SER A 235 -17.73 -12.24 10.22
N ALA A 236 -17.74 -13.41 10.84
CA ALA A 236 -17.15 -13.66 12.15
C ALA A 236 -15.62 -13.47 12.18
N THR A 237 -14.94 -13.50 11.02
CA THR A 237 -13.51 -13.18 10.91
C THR A 237 -13.24 -11.67 11.08
N GLY A 238 -14.28 -10.84 10.97
CA GLY A 238 -14.15 -9.40 10.85
C GLY A 238 -13.45 -8.97 9.55
N GLN A 239 -13.29 -9.86 8.57
CA GLN A 239 -12.77 -9.57 7.22
C GLN A 239 -13.69 -10.27 6.18
N PRO A 240 -14.41 -9.54 5.30
CA PRO A 240 -15.43 -10.06 4.36
C PRO A 240 -14.83 -10.89 3.23
N ILE A 241 -13.53 -11.04 3.26
CA ILE A 241 -12.66 -11.01 2.11
C ILE A 241 -11.88 -12.32 2.21
N ALA A 242 -11.23 -12.52 3.36
CA ALA A 242 -11.05 -13.84 3.95
C ALA A 242 -12.38 -14.63 3.99
N GLN A 243 -13.54 -14.00 4.22
CA GLN A 243 -14.84 -14.67 4.08
C GLN A 243 -15.15 -15.08 2.64
N VAL A 244 -15.04 -14.19 1.64
CA VAL A 244 -15.18 -14.56 0.21
C VAL A 244 -14.24 -15.73 -0.14
N PHE A 245 -13.05 -15.82 0.46
CA PHE A 245 -12.13 -16.94 0.24
C PHE A 245 -12.53 -18.23 0.92
N LEU A 246 -12.99 -18.16 2.18
CA LEU A 246 -13.56 -19.30 2.88
C LEU A 246 -14.76 -19.86 2.09
N ASP A 247 -15.60 -18.98 1.56
CA ASP A 247 -16.81 -19.32 0.80
C ASP A 247 -16.51 -19.86 -0.62
N THR A 248 -15.35 -19.52 -1.22
CA THR A 248 -15.02 -19.87 -2.61
C THR A 248 -14.00 -21.00 -2.75
N VAL A 249 -12.87 -20.94 -2.02
CA VAL A 249 -11.77 -21.91 -2.12
C VAL A 249 -11.66 -22.83 -0.90
N GLY A 250 -12.49 -22.60 0.13
CA GLY A 250 -12.42 -23.30 1.42
C GLY A 250 -11.22 -22.88 2.26
N GLU A 251 -11.17 -23.35 3.51
CA GLU A 251 -10.16 -22.97 4.50
C GLU A 251 -8.72 -23.11 4.02
N ASN A 252 -8.34 -24.30 3.52
CA ASN A 252 -6.98 -24.53 3.02
C ASN A 252 -6.58 -23.60 1.88
N GLY A 253 -7.52 -23.29 0.99
CA GLY A 253 -7.31 -22.30 -0.06
C GLY A 253 -7.11 -20.91 0.56
N ALA A 254 -8.08 -20.47 1.36
CA ALA A 254 -8.13 -19.14 1.97
C ALA A 254 -6.86 -18.78 2.75
N ILE A 255 -6.21 -19.74 3.41
CA ILE A 255 -4.92 -19.51 4.06
C ILE A 255 -3.82 -19.14 3.04
N VAL A 256 -3.69 -19.94 1.97
CA VAL A 256 -2.69 -19.72 0.93
C VAL A 256 -2.93 -18.34 0.32
N LEU A 257 -4.19 -18.07 -0.05
CA LEU A 257 -4.68 -16.79 -0.57
C LEU A 257 -4.26 -15.61 0.34
N MET A 258 -4.57 -15.71 1.63
CA MET A 258 -4.28 -14.68 2.62
C MET A 258 -2.78 -14.49 2.88
N THR A 259 -1.98 -15.55 2.73
CA THR A 259 -0.51 -15.48 2.82
C THR A 259 0.07 -14.61 1.70
N ILE A 260 -0.54 -14.61 0.51
CA ILE A 260 -0.15 -13.72 -0.58
C ILE A 260 -0.47 -12.26 -0.25
N VAL A 261 -1.54 -11.98 0.54
CA VAL A 261 -1.87 -10.60 0.98
C VAL A 261 -0.75 -10.10 1.86
N ILE A 262 -0.39 -10.94 2.83
CA ILE A 262 0.58 -10.60 3.86
C ILE A 262 1.94 -10.36 3.20
N GLY A 263 2.33 -11.18 2.22
CA GLY A 263 3.53 -10.94 1.40
C GLY A 263 3.47 -9.62 0.64
N ALA A 264 2.36 -9.34 -0.05
CA ALA A 264 2.17 -8.10 -0.82
C ALA A 264 2.21 -6.84 0.06
N MET A 265 1.52 -6.87 1.21
CA MET A 265 1.54 -5.78 2.20
C MET A 265 2.92 -5.61 2.84
N TYR A 266 3.64 -6.71 3.11
CA TYR A 266 4.99 -6.67 3.64
C TYR A 266 5.98 -6.01 2.68
N PHE A 267 5.92 -6.36 1.39
CA PHE A 267 6.73 -5.70 0.36
C PHE A 267 6.35 -4.23 0.21
N CYS A 268 5.05 -3.90 0.11
CA CYS A 268 4.56 -2.53 0.06
C CYS A 268 5.11 -1.66 1.21
N GLY A 269 5.03 -2.15 2.46
CA GLY A 269 5.60 -1.46 3.61
C GLY A 269 7.14 -1.35 3.56
N THR A 270 7.83 -2.40 3.09
CA THR A 270 9.30 -2.38 2.92
C THR A 270 9.75 -1.25 1.98
N PHE A 271 9.10 -1.10 0.83
CA PHE A 271 9.42 -0.04 -0.14
C PHE A 271 8.90 1.34 0.27
N SER A 272 7.83 1.40 1.06
CA SER A 272 7.36 2.65 1.69
C SER A 272 8.42 3.20 2.66
N VAL A 273 9.05 2.34 3.48
CA VAL A 273 10.20 2.73 4.32
C VAL A 273 11.39 3.16 3.46
N THR A 274 11.65 2.47 2.33
CA THR A 274 12.70 2.86 1.38
C THR A 274 12.49 4.29 0.88
N SER A 275 11.32 4.60 0.31
CA SER A 275 11.01 5.91 -0.27
C SER A 275 11.02 7.02 0.80
N ASN A 276 10.35 6.79 1.93
CA ASN A 276 10.23 7.80 2.99
C ASN A 276 11.60 8.17 3.58
N SER A 277 12.51 7.21 3.75
CA SER A 277 13.85 7.50 4.29
C SER A 277 14.71 8.36 3.35
N ARG A 278 14.50 8.32 2.03
CA ARG A 278 15.16 9.20 1.05
C ARG A 278 14.57 10.60 1.09
N MET A 279 13.25 10.74 1.13
CA MET A 279 12.57 12.03 1.30
C MET A 279 13.01 12.74 2.59
N MET A 280 13.05 12.01 3.72
CA MET A 280 13.55 12.53 4.99
C MET A 280 15.03 12.93 4.94
N TYR A 281 15.86 12.22 4.16
CA TYR A 281 17.26 12.56 3.97
C TYR A 281 17.42 13.86 3.17
N ALA A 282 16.64 14.06 2.10
CA ALA A 282 16.60 15.32 1.36
C ALA A 282 16.11 16.49 2.24
N PHE A 283 15.09 16.28 3.08
CA PHE A 283 14.65 17.28 4.06
C PHE A 283 15.75 17.60 5.08
N ALA A 284 16.57 16.63 5.48
CA ALA A 284 17.70 16.88 6.37
C ALA A 284 18.82 17.67 5.67
N ARG A 285 19.12 17.35 4.40
CA ARG A 285 20.07 18.11 3.55
C ARG A 285 19.68 19.58 3.47
N ASP A 286 18.42 19.83 3.11
CA ASP A 286 17.86 21.15 2.84
C ASP A 286 17.55 21.96 4.13
N GLY A 287 17.88 21.41 5.31
CA GLY A 287 17.73 22.04 6.61
C GLY A 287 16.33 22.01 7.23
N ALA A 288 15.37 21.35 6.58
CA ALA A 288 13.98 21.23 7.03
C ALA A 288 13.80 20.29 8.25
N ILE A 289 14.74 19.38 8.52
CA ILE A 289 14.82 18.60 9.76
C ILE A 289 16.27 18.61 10.28
N PRO A 290 16.55 18.24 11.55
CA PRO A 290 17.89 18.36 12.12
C PRO A 290 18.98 17.70 11.27
N GLN A 291 20.03 18.45 10.96
CA GLN A 291 21.18 18.02 10.12
C GLN A 291 21.85 16.72 10.59
N PHE A 292 21.62 16.29 11.83
CA PHE A 292 21.95 14.95 12.31
C PHE A 292 21.44 13.82 11.40
N PHE A 293 20.28 13.99 10.76
CA PHE A 293 19.67 12.99 9.89
C PHE A 293 20.26 12.94 8.47
N HIS A 294 21.02 13.96 8.04
CA HIS A 294 21.63 14.07 6.71
C HIS A 294 22.90 13.19 6.53
N LYS A 295 23.09 12.13 7.34
CA LYS A 295 24.27 11.26 7.22
C LYS A 295 23.94 9.93 6.53
N VAL A 296 24.54 9.72 5.35
CA VAL A 296 24.66 8.40 4.70
C VAL A 296 25.77 7.58 5.38
N ASP A 297 25.57 6.27 5.52
CA ASP A 297 26.60 5.34 6.00
C ASP A 297 27.48 4.86 4.82
N GLU A 298 28.78 5.15 4.87
CA GLU A 298 29.73 4.83 3.78
C GLU A 298 29.81 3.34 3.43
N LYS A 299 29.63 2.45 4.43
CA LYS A 299 29.72 1.00 4.22
C LYS A 299 28.44 0.41 3.62
N ARG A 300 27.27 0.99 3.93
CA ARG A 300 25.96 0.46 3.51
C ARG A 300 25.27 1.29 2.43
N GLN A 301 25.80 2.48 2.10
CA GLN A 301 25.26 3.39 1.08
C GLN A 301 23.76 3.69 1.29
N SER A 302 23.35 3.90 2.55
CA SER A 302 21.97 4.16 2.94
C SER A 302 21.89 5.14 4.12
N PRO A 303 20.87 6.03 4.18
CA PRO A 303 20.68 6.98 5.27
C PRO A 303 20.04 6.29 6.48
N ILE A 304 20.82 5.46 7.19
CA ILE A 304 20.33 4.63 8.32
C ILE A 304 19.55 5.45 9.36
N ARG A 305 19.98 6.69 9.62
CA ARG A 305 19.33 7.57 10.61
C ARG A 305 17.90 7.94 10.23
N THR A 306 17.61 8.16 8.94
CA THR A 306 16.25 8.48 8.48
C THR A 306 15.38 7.23 8.35
N VAL A 307 15.97 6.06 8.05
CA VAL A 307 15.26 4.77 8.09
C VAL A 307 14.67 4.53 9.48
N TRP A 308 15.49 4.64 10.54
CA TRP A 308 15.01 4.44 11.90
C TRP A 308 14.10 5.57 12.40
N LEU A 309 14.32 6.81 11.97
CA LEU A 309 13.36 7.90 12.22
C LEU A 309 11.99 7.59 11.62
N ALA A 310 11.94 7.15 10.35
CA ALA A 310 10.70 6.77 9.68
C ALA A 310 9.99 5.62 10.42
N CYS A 311 10.71 4.53 10.75
CA CYS A 311 10.15 3.42 11.54
C CYS A 311 9.63 3.88 12.92
N THR A 312 10.35 4.75 13.63
CA THR A 312 9.92 5.27 14.93
C THR A 312 8.68 6.16 14.82
N LEU A 313 8.63 7.10 13.88
CA LEU A 313 7.46 7.97 13.71
C LEU A 313 6.23 7.17 13.26
N SER A 314 6.39 6.21 12.35
CA SER A 314 5.31 5.28 11.97
C SER A 314 4.79 4.49 13.18
N PHE A 315 5.69 3.95 14.02
CA PHE A 315 5.29 3.26 15.24
C PHE A 315 4.50 4.16 16.20
N LEU A 316 4.98 5.40 16.43
CA LEU A 316 4.28 6.38 17.27
C LEU A 316 2.89 6.77 16.72
N LEU A 317 2.75 6.89 15.39
CA LEU A 317 1.46 7.12 14.73
C LEU A 317 0.52 5.90 14.83
N GLY A 318 1.06 4.69 15.03
CA GLY A 318 0.28 3.49 15.31
C GLY A 318 -0.22 3.40 16.75
N LEU A 319 0.47 3.97 17.74
CA LEU A 319 0.11 3.85 19.16
C LEU A 319 -1.34 4.26 19.53
N PRO A 320 -1.96 5.29 18.94
CA PRO A 320 -3.37 5.62 19.21
C PRO A 320 -4.37 4.48 18.96
N SER A 321 -4.02 3.50 18.11
CA SER A 321 -4.83 2.29 17.89
C SER A 321 -5.03 1.44 19.16
N LEU A 322 -4.17 1.57 20.17
CA LEU A 322 -4.32 0.92 21.47
C LEU A 322 -5.51 1.47 22.27
N GLY A 323 -5.88 2.73 22.05
CA GLY A 323 -6.96 3.40 22.78
C GLY A 323 -8.28 3.50 22.01
N SER A 324 -8.22 3.56 20.67
CA SER A 324 -9.44 3.60 19.84
C SER A 324 -9.17 3.23 18.38
N ALA A 325 -10.02 2.38 17.81
CA ALA A 325 -10.05 2.11 16.37
C ALA A 325 -10.35 3.38 15.55
N VAL A 326 -11.09 4.33 16.12
CA VAL A 326 -11.41 5.63 15.49
C VAL A 326 -10.15 6.47 15.29
N ALA A 327 -9.23 6.44 16.26
CA ALA A 327 -7.95 7.13 16.15
C ALA A 327 -7.05 6.49 15.08
N PHE A 328 -7.11 5.16 14.90
CA PHE A 328 -6.42 4.47 13.81
C PHE A 328 -7.01 4.82 12.43
N SER A 329 -8.34 4.79 12.28
CA SER A 329 -9.02 5.18 11.04
C SER A 329 -8.79 6.66 10.68
N ALA A 330 -8.65 7.53 11.68
CA ALA A 330 -8.22 8.91 11.46
C ALA A 330 -6.78 8.97 10.94
N ALA A 331 -5.85 8.20 11.52
CA ALA A 331 -4.45 8.15 11.10
C ALA A 331 -4.27 7.74 9.62
N THR A 332 -4.97 6.70 9.17
CA THR A 332 -4.96 6.26 7.76
C THR A 332 -5.62 7.27 6.82
N SER A 333 -6.69 7.95 7.27
CA SER A 333 -7.36 8.99 6.48
C SER A 333 -6.46 10.20 6.22
N ILE A 334 -5.66 10.63 7.22
CA ILE A 334 -4.67 11.71 7.05
C ILE A 334 -3.61 11.30 6.01
N ALA A 335 -3.16 10.04 6.03
CA ALA A 335 -2.14 9.58 5.09
C ALA A 335 -2.60 9.74 3.63
N THR A 336 -3.89 9.53 3.35
CA THR A 336 -4.47 9.82 2.02
C THR A 336 -4.59 11.33 1.78
N ILE A 337 -5.30 12.04 2.66
CA ILE A 337 -5.69 13.44 2.42
C ILE A 337 -4.47 14.37 2.42
N GLY A 338 -3.58 14.22 3.40
CA GLY A 338 -2.35 15.02 3.52
C GLY A 338 -1.38 14.80 2.37
N LEU A 339 -1.27 13.55 1.87
CA LEU A 339 -0.44 13.24 0.70
C LEU A 339 -1.01 13.87 -0.58
N TYR A 340 -2.33 13.81 -0.79
CA TYR A 340 -2.96 14.48 -1.94
C TYR A 340 -2.90 16.01 -1.85
N ILE A 341 -2.99 16.61 -0.66
CA ILE A 341 -2.72 18.04 -0.44
C ILE A 341 -1.26 18.36 -0.81
N SER A 342 -0.31 17.53 -0.38
CA SER A 342 1.12 17.66 -0.72
C SER A 342 1.35 17.61 -2.23
N TYR A 343 0.72 16.68 -2.96
CA TYR A 343 0.74 16.65 -4.42
C TYR A 343 0.08 17.87 -5.06
N GLY A 344 -0.96 18.42 -4.43
CA GLY A 344 -1.69 19.59 -4.92
C GLY A 344 -0.84 20.86 -4.96
N ILE A 345 0.06 21.07 -3.99
CA ILE A 345 0.90 22.27 -3.88
C ILE A 345 1.78 22.52 -5.14
N PRO A 346 2.66 21.60 -5.59
CA PRO A 346 3.48 21.83 -6.78
C PRO A 346 2.66 21.94 -8.07
N ILE A 347 1.51 21.26 -8.16
CA ILE A 347 0.61 21.38 -9.32
C ILE A 347 -0.07 22.76 -9.32
N ALA A 348 -0.52 23.26 -8.16
CA ALA A 348 -1.07 24.60 -8.01
C ALA A 348 -0.02 25.69 -8.32
N LEU A 349 1.22 25.54 -7.83
CA LEU A 349 2.33 26.43 -8.18
C LEU A 349 2.58 26.45 -9.69
N ARG A 350 2.51 25.30 -10.39
CA ARG A 350 2.60 25.22 -11.86
C ARG A 350 1.42 25.89 -12.59
N VAL A 351 0.23 25.89 -12.01
CA VAL A 351 -0.95 26.61 -12.56
C VAL A 351 -0.81 28.12 -12.37
N ILE A 352 -0.31 28.57 -11.21
CA ILE A 352 -0.10 29.99 -10.86
C ILE A 352 1.09 30.57 -11.67
N TYR A 353 2.27 29.97 -11.55
CA TYR A 353 3.51 30.38 -12.23
C TYR A 353 3.64 29.77 -13.63
N ARG A 354 2.52 29.70 -14.37
CA ARG A 354 2.44 29.07 -15.70
C ARG A 354 3.48 29.62 -16.69
N LYS A 355 3.84 30.90 -16.59
CA LYS A 355 4.78 31.58 -17.50
C LYS A 355 6.23 31.15 -17.29
N ASP A 356 6.58 30.80 -16.05
CA ASP A 356 7.95 30.47 -15.63
C ASP A 356 8.22 28.96 -15.67
N PHE A 357 7.20 28.16 -15.99
CA PHE A 357 7.29 26.70 -16.07
C PHE A 357 8.04 26.24 -17.33
N VAL A 358 9.32 25.91 -17.16
CA VAL A 358 10.15 25.24 -18.18
C VAL A 358 9.69 23.79 -18.35
N ARG A 359 9.61 23.31 -19.60
CA ARG A 359 9.21 21.94 -19.92
C ARG A 359 10.40 20.99 -19.83
N GLY A 360 10.23 19.89 -19.09
CA GLY A 360 11.15 18.74 -19.16
C GLY A 360 10.89 17.85 -20.39
N PRO A 361 11.71 16.79 -20.58
CA PRO A 361 11.58 15.85 -21.70
C PRO A 361 10.21 15.15 -21.76
N PHE A 362 9.63 14.81 -20.61
CA PHE A 362 8.24 14.39 -20.52
C PHE A 362 7.30 15.60 -20.47
N HIS A 363 6.41 15.75 -21.45
CA HIS A 363 5.42 16.82 -21.45
C HIS A 363 4.06 16.43 -22.04
N LEU A 364 2.99 16.98 -21.47
CA LEU A 364 1.61 16.79 -21.94
C LEU A 364 1.20 17.78 -23.06
N GLY A 365 2.17 18.51 -23.64
CA GLY A 365 1.93 19.46 -24.74
C GLY A 365 0.83 20.48 -24.42
N LYS A 366 -0.19 20.53 -25.29
CA LYS A 366 -1.36 21.43 -25.14
C LYS A 366 -2.23 21.09 -23.93
N LEU A 367 -2.28 19.84 -23.50
CA LEU A 367 -3.09 19.37 -22.37
C LEU A 367 -2.43 19.65 -21.00
N SER A 368 -1.17 20.10 -20.99
CA SER A 368 -0.39 20.45 -19.79
C SER A 368 -1.13 21.32 -18.77
N TYR A 369 -1.79 22.39 -19.21
CA TYR A 369 -2.48 23.34 -18.32
C TYR A 369 -3.90 22.87 -17.93
N PRO A 370 -4.77 22.41 -18.86
CA PRO A 370 -6.07 21.85 -18.49
C PRO A 370 -5.96 20.71 -17.47
N ILE A 371 -5.03 19.76 -17.67
CA ILE A 371 -4.82 18.65 -16.74
C ILE A 371 -4.38 19.17 -15.36
N ALA A 372 -3.39 20.07 -15.30
CA ALA A 372 -2.94 20.62 -14.03
C ALA A 372 -4.05 21.37 -13.26
N PHE A 373 -4.89 22.15 -13.96
CA PHE A 373 -6.04 22.82 -13.35
C PHE A 373 -7.09 21.82 -12.83
N MET A 374 -7.45 20.81 -13.63
CA MET A 374 -8.38 19.75 -13.21
C MET A 374 -7.84 18.95 -12.03
N SER A 375 -6.54 18.65 -11.98
CA SER A 375 -5.90 17.98 -10.84
C SER A 375 -6.00 18.80 -9.55
N VAL A 376 -5.78 20.13 -9.60
CA VAL A 376 -5.93 20.99 -8.41
C VAL A 376 -7.39 21.07 -7.97
N ALA A 377 -8.34 21.19 -8.91
CA ALA A 377 -9.76 21.19 -8.60
C ALA A 377 -10.23 19.85 -7.99
N TRP A 378 -9.76 18.73 -8.54
CA TRP A 378 -10.02 17.39 -8.01
C TRP A 378 -9.44 17.21 -6.60
N ILE A 379 -8.18 17.62 -6.38
CA ILE A 379 -7.53 17.55 -5.07
C ILE A 379 -8.28 18.39 -4.04
N GLY A 380 -8.70 19.61 -4.40
CA GLY A 380 -9.53 20.46 -3.53
C GLY A 380 -10.88 19.82 -3.20
N PHE A 381 -11.54 19.20 -4.18
CA PHE A 381 -12.78 18.47 -3.98
C PHE A 381 -12.61 17.27 -3.04
N ILE A 382 -11.67 16.35 -3.32
CA ILE A 382 -11.48 15.15 -2.49
C ILE A 382 -10.98 15.48 -1.08
N SER A 383 -10.18 16.55 -0.92
CA SER A 383 -9.74 17.00 0.40
C SER A 383 -10.92 17.36 1.29
N ILE A 384 -11.97 17.98 0.74
CA ILE A 384 -13.20 18.27 1.49
C ILE A 384 -14.06 17.00 1.62
N ALA A 385 -14.30 16.29 0.52
CA ALA A 385 -15.21 15.15 0.47
C ALA A 385 -14.79 14.00 1.39
N PHE A 386 -13.48 13.75 1.53
CA PHE A 386 -12.96 12.68 2.38
C PHE A 386 -12.83 13.05 3.87
N MET A 387 -13.11 14.31 4.24
CA MET A 387 -13.31 14.71 5.64
C MET A 387 -14.77 14.52 6.10
N LEU A 388 -15.69 14.21 5.18
CA LEU A 388 -17.10 13.99 5.52
C LEU A 388 -17.30 12.68 6.31
N PRO A 389 -18.32 12.59 7.20
CA PRO A 389 -18.61 11.36 7.94
C PRO A 389 -18.96 10.17 7.03
N THR A 390 -18.24 9.06 7.18
CA THR A 390 -18.48 7.82 6.44
C THR A 390 -19.51 6.90 7.10
N ILE A 391 -19.80 7.12 8.39
CA ILE A 391 -20.70 6.31 9.22
C ILE A 391 -21.80 7.20 9.82
N ASN A 392 -23.00 6.64 9.98
CA ASN A 392 -24.17 7.23 10.64
C ASN A 392 -24.63 6.33 11.81
N PRO A 393 -25.13 6.90 12.93
CA PRO A 393 -25.21 8.33 13.26
C PRO A 393 -23.85 8.89 13.71
N VAL A 394 -23.62 10.18 13.42
CA VAL A 394 -22.39 10.89 13.79
C VAL A 394 -22.36 11.18 15.28
N ASN A 395 -21.35 10.67 15.96
CA ASN A 395 -21.07 10.88 17.39
C ASN A 395 -19.54 10.83 17.61
N SER A 396 -19.07 10.93 18.86
CA SER A 396 -17.64 10.97 19.19
C SER A 396 -16.85 9.69 18.82
N GLN A 397 -17.51 8.59 18.46
CA GLN A 397 -16.89 7.34 18.01
C GLN A 397 -17.09 7.07 16.50
N THR A 398 -17.87 7.88 15.79
CA THR A 398 -18.15 7.70 14.34
C THR A 398 -17.83 8.93 13.50
N LEU A 399 -17.50 10.07 14.13
CA LEU A 399 -17.01 11.26 13.46
C LEU A 399 -15.71 10.96 12.71
N ASN A 400 -15.63 11.45 11.47
CA ASN A 400 -14.39 11.42 10.71
C ASN A 400 -13.41 12.48 11.24
N TYR A 401 -12.52 12.05 12.15
CA TYR A 401 -11.52 12.92 12.78
C TYR A 401 -10.39 13.37 11.84
N ALA A 402 -10.40 13.01 10.56
CA ALA A 402 -9.42 13.47 9.58
C ALA A 402 -9.35 15.00 9.50
N VAL A 403 -10.48 15.71 9.63
CA VAL A 403 -10.52 17.20 9.64
C VAL A 403 -9.67 17.80 10.77
N VAL A 404 -9.76 17.23 11.97
CA VAL A 404 -9.00 17.70 13.15
C VAL A 404 -7.52 17.47 12.92
N ALA A 405 -7.16 16.29 12.44
CA ALA A 405 -5.77 15.88 12.33
C ALA A 405 -5.06 16.50 11.11
N VAL A 406 -5.76 16.72 9.99
CA VAL A 406 -5.27 17.57 8.89
C VAL A 406 -5.07 19.00 9.37
N GLY A 407 -5.99 19.54 10.19
CA GLY A 407 -5.83 20.84 10.84
C GLY A 407 -4.58 20.94 11.71
N ILE A 408 -4.30 19.92 12.53
CA ILE A 408 -3.07 19.82 13.34
C ILE A 408 -1.82 19.78 12.45
N VAL A 409 -1.82 18.97 11.38
CA VAL A 409 -0.68 18.88 10.45
C VAL A 409 -0.42 20.22 9.75
N ILE A 410 -1.46 20.88 9.22
CA ILE A 410 -1.33 22.19 8.57
C ILE A 410 -0.80 23.23 9.57
N PHE A 411 -1.35 23.29 10.78
CA PHE A 411 -0.91 24.21 11.82
C PHE A 411 0.56 23.97 12.21
N TYR A 412 0.96 22.70 12.39
CA TYR A 412 2.34 22.33 12.67
C TYR A 412 3.27 22.69 11.51
N SER A 413 2.92 22.38 10.26
CA SER A 413 3.73 22.70 9.08
C SER A 413 3.91 24.20 8.87
N VAL A 414 2.85 25.00 9.03
CA VAL A 414 2.91 26.47 8.91
C VAL A 414 3.72 27.07 10.07
N GLY A 415 3.50 26.60 11.30
CA GLY A 415 4.29 27.02 12.46
C GLY A 415 5.78 26.69 12.30
N PHE A 416 6.09 25.45 11.91
CA PHE A 416 7.47 25.00 11.67
C PHE A 416 8.15 25.81 10.54
N TRP A 417 7.44 26.08 9.45
CA TRP A 417 7.93 26.94 8.36
C TRP A 417 8.25 28.37 8.85
N ALA A 418 7.40 28.95 9.71
CA ALA A 418 7.61 30.29 10.25
C ALA A 418 8.84 30.41 11.17
N PHE A 419 9.37 29.30 11.69
CA PHE A 419 10.55 29.29 12.57
C PHE A 419 11.83 28.72 11.92
N ILE A 420 11.72 27.74 11.01
CA ILE A 420 12.85 26.95 10.48
C ILE A 420 12.70 26.69 8.96
N GLY A 421 12.04 27.60 8.22
CA GLY A 421 11.69 27.40 6.81
C GLY A 421 12.87 26.99 5.90
N PRO A 422 12.71 25.99 5.00
CA PRO A 422 13.80 25.43 4.21
C PRO A 422 14.41 26.43 3.24
N ILE A 423 15.73 26.33 3.05
CA ILE A 423 16.50 27.20 2.16
C ILE A 423 16.40 26.67 0.73
N ARG A 424 15.98 27.52 -0.22
CA ARG A 424 15.93 27.16 -1.65
C ARG A 424 17.35 27.01 -2.21
N GLN A 425 17.88 25.79 -2.25
CA GLN A 425 19.25 25.51 -2.71
C GLN A 425 19.41 25.21 -4.21
N ILE A 426 18.32 24.96 -4.95
CA ILE A 426 18.39 24.59 -6.37
C ILE A 426 18.31 25.83 -7.27
N GLN A 427 19.48 26.32 -7.70
CA GLN A 427 19.62 26.82 -9.07
C GLN A 427 19.63 25.58 -9.98
N ALA A 428 18.63 25.46 -10.86
CA ALA A 428 18.72 24.49 -11.93
C ALA A 428 19.69 25.06 -12.96
N ASP A 429 20.85 24.43 -13.15
CA ASP A 429 21.74 24.79 -14.23
C ASP A 429 20.97 24.70 -15.55
N PRO A 430 21.02 25.75 -16.40
CA PRO A 430 20.31 25.72 -17.66
C PRO A 430 20.87 24.57 -18.50
N VAL A 431 20.00 23.61 -18.83
CA VAL A 431 20.34 22.51 -19.74
C VAL A 431 20.85 23.13 -21.03
N GLU A 432 22.15 22.98 -21.31
CA GLU A 432 22.74 23.50 -22.54
C GLU A 432 21.99 22.92 -23.73
N SER A 433 21.34 23.82 -24.47
CA SER A 433 20.69 23.47 -25.72
C SER A 433 21.78 23.15 -26.74
N SER A 434 22.10 21.86 -26.87
CA SER A 434 22.89 21.36 -28.00
C SER A 434 22.28 21.90 -29.30
N PRO A 435 23.03 22.64 -30.14
CA PRO A 435 22.49 23.19 -31.37
C PRO A 435 22.05 22.07 -32.31
N ALA A 436 20.78 22.09 -32.69
CA ALA A 436 20.25 21.17 -33.68
C ALA A 436 20.79 21.49 -35.09
N ASP A 437 20.96 20.43 -35.88
CA ASP A 437 20.97 20.42 -37.35
C ASP A 437 21.57 21.63 -38.09
N SER A 438 22.87 21.57 -38.38
CA SER A 438 23.42 22.16 -39.60
C SER A 438 23.52 21.08 -40.69
N SER A 439 22.59 21.08 -41.64
CA SER A 439 22.63 20.17 -42.80
C SER A 439 23.87 20.45 -43.69
N PRO A 440 24.55 19.42 -44.22
CA PRO A 440 25.57 19.61 -45.24
C PRO A 440 24.89 19.81 -46.61
N ALA A 441 24.79 21.07 -47.07
CA ALA A 441 24.36 21.42 -48.42
C ALA A 441 25.19 22.59 -48.96
N ASP A 442 25.59 22.47 -50.22
CA ASP A 442 26.32 23.43 -51.06
C ASP A 442 27.64 24.05 -50.56
N ALA A 443 28.73 23.43 -51.04
CA ALA A 443 29.98 24.12 -51.33
C ALA A 443 30.61 23.52 -52.61
N SER A 444 30.01 23.78 -53.77
CA SER A 444 30.60 23.50 -55.09
C SER A 444 31.06 24.78 -55.78
N GLU A 445 32.33 24.79 -56.19
CA GLU A 445 32.93 25.59 -57.27
C GLU A 445 32.82 27.14 -57.24
N ASP A 446 33.93 27.82 -56.89
CA ASP A 446 34.69 28.67 -57.83
C ASP A 446 36.07 29.00 -57.21
N LYS A 447 37.18 28.54 -57.79
CA LYS A 447 38.04 29.19 -58.82
C LYS A 447 38.99 30.30 -58.33
N LEU A 448 40.29 29.98 -58.45
CA LEU A 448 41.34 30.80 -59.08
C LEU A 448 41.44 32.31 -58.73
N SER A 449 42.38 32.65 -57.84
CA SER A 449 43.50 33.58 -58.14
C SER A 449 44.55 33.57 -57.03
#